data_AF-A0AAJ6Y638-F1
#
_entry.id   AF-A0AAJ6Y638-F1
#
_cell.length_a   1.000
_cell.length_b   1.000
_cell.length_c   1.000
_cell.angle_alpha   90.00
_cell.angle_beta   90.00
_cell.angle_gamma   90.00
#
_symmetry.space_group_name_H-M   'P 1'
#
loop_
_entity.id
_entity.type
_entity.pdbx_description
1 polymer ?
#
loop_
_entity_poly.entity_id
_entity_poly.type
_entity_poly.pdbx_seq_one_letter_code
_entity_poly.pdbx_strand_id
1 'polypeptide(L)'
;MQAELFILRLSRNSGVLGLAGMAFTSQMFSKSTHLYREGSKNKGILIVRPLLHFSKEVLYKICQESGQDWVEDPTNQNTVYARNRIRMSLGSLSSYTFQSELQGVISACRRTRAYVDQICNNLINQAVTIVDHGYAIVDLEILNPSKVTDICLSKFVALILQYVSQRNRPIRGSTSKLLLHYIRTVPCKTSFTAAGCYLCPAPRSRGTKILVCCSVDCPLNSKMELIYPFLNGEQKQYIPNELEQIIADGKSYSNHFVPDASDVHFLDASESVISEAKTLNIISESTYRDILLLKRDEIKHFKLKAEDKVDYKSKNKVESIIASPSELLQPGKACYFMNRFWITWKLSNHVSVGEGTENCVADLGGANQECHSCSCGIGHDKVAEVRCMSESDWLYLAKLSKCSSLDNLLSSTVEQISEKRSLHLENLELSAQKALEVLKSIPVAARRSLPVLVNHQGLLLSIPSIGFKHCPCLTVSCEFKPIVPLGGGHSSFM
;
A
#
# COMPACT_ATOMS: atom_id res chain seq x y z
N MET A 1 25.91 -8.48 -13.34
CA MET A 1 24.54 -8.04 -12.96
C MET A 1 24.46 -7.17 -11.70
N GLN A 2 24.95 -7.60 -10.52
CA GLN A 2 24.86 -6.79 -9.27
C GLN A 2 25.78 -5.58 -9.28
N ALA A 3 27.03 -5.74 -9.73
CA ALA A 3 27.98 -4.64 -9.92
C ALA A 3 27.43 -3.53 -10.84
N GLU A 4 26.82 -3.89 -11.96
CA GLU A 4 26.18 -2.94 -12.88
C GLU A 4 25.06 -2.13 -12.19
N LEU A 5 24.23 -2.82 -11.40
CA LEU A 5 23.14 -2.17 -10.67
C LEU A 5 23.67 -1.27 -9.54
N PHE A 6 24.75 -1.67 -8.88
CA PHE A 6 25.43 -0.88 -7.86
C PHE A 6 25.88 0.46 -8.45
N ILE A 7 26.65 0.45 -9.54
CA ILE A 7 27.13 1.67 -10.22
C ILE A 7 25.96 2.53 -10.71
N LEU A 8 24.92 1.92 -11.30
CA LEU A 8 23.72 2.64 -11.74
C LEU A 8 22.96 3.32 -10.59
N ARG A 9 22.90 2.70 -9.42
CA ARG A 9 22.24 3.27 -8.24
C ARG A 9 23.11 4.32 -7.56
N LEU A 10 24.43 4.12 -7.57
CA LEU A 10 25.43 5.04 -7.05
C LEU A 10 25.44 6.35 -7.85
N SER A 11 25.37 6.28 -9.19
CA SER A 11 25.28 7.47 -10.05
C SER A 11 23.97 8.25 -9.86
N ARG A 12 22.94 7.61 -9.30
CA ARG A 12 21.67 8.25 -8.88
C ARG A 12 21.62 8.66 -7.41
N ASN A 13 22.77 8.66 -6.73
CA ASN A 13 22.90 9.00 -5.30
C ASN A 13 21.96 8.17 -4.39
N SER A 14 21.83 6.87 -4.69
CA SER A 14 21.12 5.96 -3.80
C SER A 14 21.91 5.75 -2.50
N GLY A 15 21.21 5.71 -1.36
CA GLY A 15 21.82 5.34 -0.08
C GLY A 15 22.12 3.84 0.04
N VAL A 16 22.71 3.42 1.16
CA VAL A 16 23.18 2.04 1.42
C VAL A 16 22.12 0.97 1.14
N LEU A 17 20.87 1.19 1.57
CA LEU A 17 19.76 0.25 1.34
C LEU A 17 19.50 0.03 -0.17
N GLY A 18 19.69 1.06 -0.99
CA GLY A 18 19.62 0.97 -2.43
C GLY A 18 20.87 0.32 -3.03
N LEU A 19 22.05 0.63 -2.52
CA LEU A 19 23.33 0.10 -3.02
C LEU A 19 23.51 -1.40 -2.79
N ALA A 20 22.86 -1.98 -1.79
CA ALA A 20 22.84 -3.43 -1.56
C ALA A 20 22.24 -4.30 -2.70
N GLY A 21 21.92 -3.70 -3.85
CA GLY A 21 21.57 -4.42 -5.07
C GLY A 21 20.19 -5.06 -5.05
N MET A 22 20.01 -6.12 -5.84
CA MET A 22 18.81 -6.97 -5.78
C MET A 22 18.94 -7.98 -4.65
N ALA A 23 17.81 -8.33 -4.05
CA ALA A 23 17.70 -9.42 -3.10
C ALA A 23 17.56 -10.77 -3.82
N PHE A 24 17.96 -11.87 -3.16
CA PHE A 24 17.79 -13.22 -3.68
C PHE A 24 16.30 -13.53 -3.87
N THR A 25 15.48 -13.26 -2.85
CA THR A 25 14.01 -13.27 -2.94
C THR A 25 13.41 -11.88 -2.78
N SER A 26 12.24 -11.66 -3.38
CA SER A 26 11.44 -10.45 -3.17
C SER A 26 9.97 -10.73 -3.48
N GLN A 27 9.04 -10.18 -2.71
CA GLN A 27 7.61 -10.32 -2.94
C GLN A 27 7.03 -9.07 -3.61
N MET A 28 6.20 -9.29 -4.64
CA MET A 28 5.43 -8.25 -5.32
C MET A 28 3.95 -8.44 -5.03
N PHE A 29 3.25 -7.34 -4.77
CA PHE A 29 1.80 -7.34 -4.61
C PHE A 29 1.19 -6.63 -5.81
N SER A 30 0.36 -7.36 -6.56
CA SER A 30 -0.36 -6.81 -7.71
C SER A 30 -1.84 -6.73 -7.39
N LYS A 31 -2.48 -5.70 -7.94
CA LYS A 31 -3.93 -5.53 -7.91
C LYS A 31 -4.67 -6.73 -8.51
N SER A 32 -4.09 -7.36 -9.53
CA SER A 32 -4.69 -8.50 -10.23
C SER A 32 -4.61 -9.83 -9.46
N THR A 33 -3.79 -9.93 -8.41
CA THR A 33 -3.61 -11.20 -7.66
C THR A 33 -4.74 -11.45 -6.65
N HIS A 34 -5.66 -10.48 -6.45
CA HIS A 34 -6.82 -10.60 -5.56
C HIS A 34 -8.04 -11.31 -6.18
N LEU A 35 -7.87 -11.98 -7.32
CA LEU A 35 -8.95 -12.68 -8.04
C LEU A 35 -9.50 -13.94 -7.33
N TYR A 36 -9.26 -14.14 -6.03
CA TYR A 36 -9.69 -15.35 -5.33
C TYR A 36 -10.52 -15.04 -4.09
N ARG A 37 -11.78 -15.50 -4.16
CA ARG A 37 -12.78 -15.83 -3.12
C ARG A 37 -12.68 -15.15 -1.74
N GLU A 38 -13.85 -14.77 -1.25
CA GLU A 38 -14.13 -14.41 0.14
C GLU A 38 -13.39 -15.34 1.14
N GLY A 39 -12.58 -14.74 2.01
CA GLY A 39 -11.76 -15.45 3.00
C GLY A 39 -10.31 -15.78 2.58
N SER A 40 -9.88 -15.51 1.35
CA SER A 40 -8.47 -15.72 0.97
C SER A 40 -7.56 -14.58 1.47
N LYS A 41 -6.39 -14.93 2.02
CA LYS A 41 -5.35 -13.95 2.39
C LYS A 41 -4.73 -13.35 1.13
N ASN A 42 -4.29 -12.10 1.20
CA ASN A 42 -3.62 -11.41 0.10
C ASN A 42 -2.35 -12.17 -0.33
N LYS A 43 -2.39 -12.85 -1.48
CA LYS A 43 -1.25 -13.60 -2.01
C LYS A 43 -0.36 -12.67 -2.83
N GLY A 44 0.88 -12.45 -2.37
CA GLY A 44 1.91 -11.79 -3.17
C GLY A 44 2.62 -12.78 -4.11
N ILE A 45 3.20 -12.29 -5.19
CA ILE A 45 4.06 -13.05 -6.11
C ILE A 45 5.48 -13.05 -5.55
N LEU A 46 6.04 -14.23 -5.29
CA LEU A 46 7.44 -14.38 -4.89
C LEU A 46 8.34 -14.45 -6.12
N ILE A 47 9.31 -13.55 -6.20
CA ILE A 47 10.35 -13.53 -7.23
C ILE A 47 11.64 -14.05 -6.60
N VAL A 48 12.11 -15.20 -7.07
CA VAL A 48 13.37 -15.83 -6.65
C VAL A 48 14.42 -15.64 -7.75
N ARG A 49 15.68 -15.38 -7.36
CA ARG A 49 16.81 -15.16 -8.27
C ARG A 49 17.94 -16.15 -7.96
N PRO A 50 17.82 -17.45 -8.30
CA PRO A 50 18.79 -18.48 -7.93
C PRO A 50 20.21 -18.18 -8.43
N LEU A 51 20.32 -17.60 -9.63
CA LEU A 51 21.59 -17.33 -10.29
C LEU A 51 22.25 -16.01 -9.86
N LEU A 52 21.77 -15.36 -8.80
CA LEU A 52 22.21 -14.02 -8.41
C LEU A 52 23.69 -13.93 -7.99
N HIS A 53 24.21 -15.04 -7.46
CA HIS A 53 25.59 -15.18 -6.98
C HIS A 53 26.54 -15.79 -8.01
N PHE A 54 26.04 -16.18 -9.19
CA PHE A 54 26.86 -16.74 -10.26
C PHE A 54 27.45 -15.62 -11.11
N SER A 55 28.72 -15.77 -11.50
CA SER A 55 29.35 -14.91 -12.49
C SER A 55 28.90 -15.31 -13.90
N LYS A 56 29.00 -14.39 -14.87
CA LYS A 56 28.61 -14.68 -16.25
C LYS A 56 29.51 -15.76 -16.87
N GLU A 57 30.80 -15.73 -16.51
CA GLU A 57 31.82 -16.67 -16.95
C GLU A 57 31.54 -18.08 -16.43
N VAL A 58 31.13 -18.21 -15.16
CA VAL A 58 30.72 -19.50 -14.59
C VAL A 58 29.48 -20.03 -15.30
N LEU A 59 28.48 -19.19 -15.59
CA LEU A 59 27.28 -19.62 -16.32
C LEU A 59 27.62 -20.11 -17.74
N TYR A 60 28.54 -19.43 -18.45
CA TYR A 60 28.99 -19.90 -19.75
C TYR A 60 29.72 -21.25 -19.68
N LYS A 61 30.59 -21.45 -18.68
CA LYS A 61 31.25 -22.74 -18.48
C LYS A 61 30.24 -23.85 -18.23
N ILE A 62 29.24 -23.61 -17.39
CA ILE A 62 28.15 -24.57 -17.14
C ILE A 62 27.41 -24.89 -18.44
N CYS A 63 27.07 -23.90 -19.26
CA CYS A 63 26.42 -24.13 -20.56
C CYS A 63 27.31 -24.95 -21.51
N GLN A 64 28.60 -24.64 -21.58
CA GLN A 64 29.56 -25.36 -22.42
C GLN A 64 29.73 -26.82 -21.97
N GLU A 65 29.92 -27.05 -20.66
CA GLU A 65 30.08 -28.38 -20.08
C GLU A 65 28.80 -29.22 -20.20
N SER A 66 27.63 -28.59 -20.23
CA SER A 66 26.34 -29.26 -20.44
C SER A 66 25.93 -29.40 -21.91
N GLY A 67 26.73 -28.89 -22.85
CA GLY A 67 26.39 -28.90 -24.28
C GLY A 67 25.13 -28.08 -24.61
N GLN A 68 24.81 -27.07 -23.79
CA GLN A 68 23.63 -26.22 -23.95
C GLN A 68 23.99 -24.97 -24.74
N ASP A 69 23.40 -24.82 -25.93
CA ASP A 69 23.51 -23.61 -26.74
C ASP A 69 22.74 -22.43 -26.12
N TRP A 70 23.20 -21.21 -26.39
CA TRP A 70 22.54 -19.96 -26.02
C TRP A 70 22.54 -18.95 -27.16
N VAL A 71 21.64 -17.97 -27.08
CA VAL A 71 21.53 -16.88 -28.05
C VAL A 71 22.05 -15.59 -27.42
N GLU A 72 22.94 -14.90 -28.13
CA GLU A 72 23.37 -13.54 -27.75
C GLU A 72 22.45 -12.50 -28.40
N ASP A 73 21.72 -11.76 -27.57
CA ASP A 73 20.86 -10.66 -28.02
C ASP A 73 21.73 -9.51 -28.60
N PRO A 74 21.53 -9.10 -29.87
CA PRO A 74 22.29 -8.00 -30.48
C PRO A 74 22.20 -6.68 -29.71
N THR A 75 21.11 -6.46 -28.96
CA THR A 75 20.92 -5.25 -28.15
C THR A 75 21.90 -5.16 -26.98
N ASN A 76 22.60 -6.25 -26.61
CA ASN A 76 23.63 -6.25 -25.58
C ASN A 76 24.80 -5.29 -25.87
N GLN A 77 25.06 -5.01 -27.15
CA GLN A 77 26.10 -4.07 -27.60
C GLN A 77 25.62 -2.62 -27.70
N ASN A 78 24.31 -2.37 -27.51
CA ASN A 78 23.74 -1.03 -27.66
C ASN A 78 24.07 -0.14 -26.45
N THR A 79 24.87 0.90 -26.68
CA THR A 79 25.38 1.83 -25.67
C THR A 79 24.37 2.93 -25.28
N VAL A 80 23.20 2.99 -25.92
CA VAL A 80 22.12 3.90 -25.52
C VAL A 80 21.60 3.54 -24.11
N TYR A 81 21.63 2.25 -23.76
CA TYR A 81 21.19 1.75 -22.47
C TYR A 81 22.29 1.82 -21.41
N ALA A 82 21.99 2.46 -20.27
CA ALA A 82 22.95 2.69 -19.19
C ALA A 82 23.58 1.39 -18.66
N ARG A 83 22.81 0.30 -18.55
CA ARG A 83 23.35 -0.99 -18.09
C ARG A 83 24.41 -1.55 -19.03
N ASN A 84 24.25 -1.41 -20.34
CA ASN A 84 25.22 -1.92 -21.31
C ASN A 84 26.51 -1.09 -21.27
N ARG A 85 26.41 0.25 -21.21
CA ARG A 85 27.59 1.11 -21.01
C ARG A 85 28.37 0.75 -19.75
N ILE A 86 27.67 0.70 -18.61
CA ILE A 86 28.27 0.32 -17.33
C ILE A 86 28.95 -1.04 -17.42
N ARG A 87 28.31 -2.03 -18.07
CA ARG A 87 28.88 -3.36 -18.25
C ARG A 87 30.20 -3.33 -19.02
N MET A 88 30.28 -2.57 -20.12
CA MET A 88 31.50 -2.44 -20.90
C MET A 88 32.60 -1.75 -20.10
N SER A 89 32.29 -0.65 -19.40
CA SER A 89 33.27 0.05 -18.56
C SER A 89 33.76 -0.80 -17.37
N LEU A 90 32.89 -1.61 -16.78
CA LEU A 90 33.30 -2.58 -15.77
C LEU A 90 34.21 -3.67 -16.36
N GLY A 91 33.97 -4.08 -17.60
CA GLY A 91 34.82 -5.02 -18.33
C GLY A 91 36.24 -4.49 -18.52
N SER A 92 36.42 -3.20 -18.82
CA SER A 92 37.77 -2.61 -18.98
C SER A 92 38.54 -2.43 -17.67
N LEU A 93 37.84 -2.40 -16.53
CA LEU A 93 38.40 -2.21 -15.17
C LEU A 93 38.53 -3.52 -14.38
N SER A 94 38.37 -4.67 -15.06
CA SER A 94 38.08 -5.97 -14.44
C SER A 94 39.31 -6.68 -13.83
N SER A 95 40.10 -6.00 -13.00
CA SER A 95 41.08 -6.70 -12.15
C SER A 95 40.37 -7.56 -11.11
N TYR A 96 40.99 -8.69 -10.72
CA TYR A 96 40.48 -9.55 -9.66
C TYR A 96 40.25 -8.77 -8.34
N THR A 97 41.21 -7.92 -7.98
CA THR A 97 41.13 -7.07 -6.78
C THR A 97 39.92 -6.14 -6.82
N PHE A 98 39.72 -5.42 -7.93
CA PHE A 98 38.57 -4.53 -8.09
C PHE A 98 37.24 -5.27 -7.94
N GLN A 99 37.12 -6.45 -8.57
CA GLN A 99 35.89 -7.25 -8.48
C GLN A 99 35.62 -7.73 -7.06
N SER A 100 36.65 -8.25 -6.38
CA SER A 100 36.55 -8.73 -5.00
C SER A 100 36.14 -7.62 -4.03
N GLU A 101 36.82 -6.48 -4.11
CA GLU A 101 36.54 -5.30 -3.27
C GLU A 101 35.13 -4.73 -3.53
N LEU A 102 34.71 -4.63 -4.79
CA LEU A 102 33.35 -4.19 -5.15
C LEU A 102 32.28 -5.14 -4.59
N GLN A 103 32.50 -6.46 -4.66
CA GLN A 103 31.61 -7.44 -4.03
C GLN A 103 31.63 -7.32 -2.51
N GLY A 104 32.78 -7.02 -1.89
CA GLY A 104 32.91 -6.71 -0.48
C GLY A 104 32.00 -5.56 -0.05
N VAL A 105 32.01 -4.44 -0.78
CA VAL A 105 31.13 -3.29 -0.51
C VAL A 105 29.66 -3.64 -0.69
N ILE A 106 29.30 -4.35 -1.78
CA ILE A 106 27.91 -4.76 -2.02
C ILE A 106 27.43 -5.68 -0.87
N SER A 107 28.28 -6.59 -0.41
CA SER A 107 27.98 -7.52 0.68
C SER A 107 27.82 -6.78 2.02
N ALA A 108 28.69 -5.81 2.32
CA ALA A 108 28.54 -4.94 3.50
C ALA A 108 27.22 -4.15 3.44
N CYS A 109 26.86 -3.59 2.27
CA CYS A 109 25.56 -2.94 2.10
C CYS A 109 24.39 -3.91 2.37
N ARG A 110 24.48 -5.16 1.90
CA ARG A 110 23.44 -6.18 2.11
C ARG A 110 23.27 -6.52 3.59
N ARG A 111 24.37 -6.69 4.33
CA ARG A 111 24.33 -6.88 5.79
C ARG A 111 23.64 -5.71 6.48
N THR A 112 23.97 -4.46 6.11
CA THR A 112 23.27 -3.29 6.62
C THR A 112 21.78 -3.31 6.28
N ARG A 113 21.41 -3.65 5.05
CA ARG A 113 19.99 -3.74 4.68
C ARG A 113 19.24 -4.77 5.54
N ALA A 114 19.80 -5.97 5.70
CA ALA A 114 19.20 -7.06 6.46
C ALA A 114 19.02 -6.69 7.94
N TYR A 115 20.05 -6.11 8.56
CA TYR A 115 19.96 -5.59 9.93
C TYR A 115 18.86 -4.54 10.06
N VAL A 116 18.80 -3.57 9.13
CA VAL A 116 17.78 -2.52 9.15
C VAL A 116 16.38 -3.12 8.93
N ASP A 117 16.21 -4.13 8.06
CA ASP A 117 14.93 -4.86 7.90
C ASP A 117 14.46 -5.49 9.22
N GLN A 118 15.37 -6.15 9.94
CA GLN A 118 15.05 -6.79 11.21
C GLN A 118 14.63 -5.76 12.28
N ILE A 119 15.40 -4.68 12.43
CA ILE A 119 15.06 -3.59 13.36
C ILE A 119 13.68 -3.01 13.01
N CYS A 120 13.41 -2.77 11.72
CA CYS A 120 12.10 -2.28 11.29
C CYS A 120 10.96 -3.24 11.64
N ASN A 121 11.14 -4.55 11.46
CA ASN A 121 10.14 -5.54 11.82
C ASN A 121 9.85 -5.53 13.33
N ASN A 122 10.89 -5.42 14.17
CA ASN A 122 10.72 -5.31 15.61
C ASN A 122 9.99 -4.02 16.01
N LEU A 123 10.36 -2.88 15.40
CA LEU A 123 9.72 -1.59 15.64
C LEU A 123 8.26 -1.58 15.21
N ILE A 124 7.91 -2.23 14.10
CA ILE A 124 6.51 -2.36 13.66
C ILE A 124 5.69 -3.07 14.74
N ASN A 125 6.20 -4.18 15.27
CA ASN A 125 5.49 -4.96 16.30
C ASN A 125 5.36 -4.22 17.64
N GLN A 126 6.31 -3.33 17.96
CA GLN A 126 6.33 -2.62 19.25
C GLN A 126 5.62 -1.27 19.20
N ALA A 127 5.80 -0.50 18.12
CA ALA A 127 5.41 0.91 18.06
C ALA A 127 4.17 1.18 17.22
N VAL A 128 3.67 0.21 16.45
CA VAL A 128 2.56 0.43 15.51
C VAL A 128 1.31 -0.32 15.93
N THR A 129 0.20 0.39 16.07
CA THR A 129 -1.13 -0.19 16.22
C THR A 129 -1.93 0.08 14.95
N ILE A 130 -2.34 -0.97 14.25
CA ILE A 130 -3.24 -0.88 13.09
C ILE A 130 -4.68 -0.88 13.58
N VAL A 131 -5.49 0.03 13.04
CA VAL A 131 -6.92 0.08 13.30
C VAL A 131 -7.66 -0.25 12.01
N ASP A 132 -8.65 -1.15 12.09
CA ASP A 132 -9.43 -1.66 10.95
C ASP A 132 -10.28 -0.61 10.22
N HIS A 133 -10.22 0.64 10.67
CA HIS A 133 -10.74 1.83 9.99
C HIS A 133 -9.73 2.43 8.98
N GLY A 134 -8.61 1.77 8.72
CA GLY A 134 -7.66 2.12 7.66
C GLY A 134 -6.63 3.19 8.02
N TYR A 135 -6.27 3.29 9.30
CA TYR A 135 -5.19 4.15 9.79
C TYR A 135 -4.29 3.43 10.79
N ALA A 136 -3.10 3.97 11.01
CA ALA A 136 -2.14 3.45 11.99
C ALA A 136 -1.89 4.48 13.09
N ILE A 137 -1.63 4.00 14.31
CA ILE A 137 -1.16 4.79 15.44
C ILE A 137 0.30 4.40 15.67
N VAL A 138 1.19 5.38 15.75
CA VAL A 138 2.62 5.15 15.99
C VAL A 138 3.04 5.81 17.29
N ASP A 139 3.68 5.03 18.17
CA ASP A 139 4.24 5.51 19.42
C ASP A 139 5.63 6.12 19.21
N LEU A 140 5.77 7.43 19.47
CA LEU A 140 7.02 8.15 19.25
C LEU A 140 8.04 7.92 20.38
N GLU A 141 7.60 7.51 21.58
CA GLU A 141 8.51 7.31 22.72
C GLU A 141 9.43 6.10 22.49
N ILE A 142 8.93 5.10 21.75
CA ILE A 142 9.70 3.93 21.32
C ILE A 142 10.76 4.32 20.27
N LEU A 143 10.51 5.37 19.47
CA LEU A 143 11.35 5.83 18.36
C LEU A 143 12.42 6.86 18.79
N ASN A 144 12.87 6.80 20.05
CA ASN A 144 13.88 7.70 20.59
C ASN A 144 15.20 7.65 19.80
N PRO A 145 15.84 8.79 19.48
CA PRO A 145 17.20 8.86 18.92
C PRO A 145 18.24 7.93 19.54
N SER A 146 18.20 7.73 20.86
CA SER A 146 19.17 6.87 21.55
C SER A 146 19.01 5.38 21.24
N LYS A 147 17.84 4.96 20.73
CA LYS A 147 17.51 3.54 20.47
C LYS A 147 17.46 3.21 18.99
N VAL A 148 17.11 4.18 18.15
CA VAL A 148 16.83 3.95 16.73
C VAL A 148 17.64 4.91 15.87
N THR A 149 18.46 4.39 14.97
CA THR A 149 19.22 5.18 14.00
C THR A 149 18.32 5.78 12.92
N ASP A 150 18.75 6.88 12.31
CA ASP A 150 17.98 7.59 11.29
C ASP A 150 17.69 6.75 10.04
N ILE A 151 18.62 5.85 9.67
CA ILE A 151 18.41 4.90 8.57
C ILE A 151 17.27 3.93 8.86
N CYS A 152 17.22 3.39 10.08
CA CYS A 152 16.15 2.51 10.54
C CYS A 152 14.83 3.26 10.60
N LEU A 153 14.82 4.46 11.19
CA LEU A 153 13.62 5.27 11.30
C LEU A 153 13.06 5.65 9.92
N SER A 154 13.92 6.08 9.00
CA SER A 154 13.53 6.43 7.63
C SER A 154 12.87 5.27 6.88
N LYS A 155 13.45 4.06 7.00
CA LYS A 155 12.86 2.86 6.38
C LYS A 155 11.56 2.44 7.07
N PHE A 156 11.53 2.41 8.40
CA PHE A 156 10.34 2.10 9.20
C PHE A 156 9.15 2.97 8.80
N VAL A 157 9.36 4.28 8.73
CA VAL A 157 8.30 5.23 8.36
C VAL A 157 7.88 5.02 6.90
N ALA A 158 8.82 4.78 5.99
CA ALA A 158 8.48 4.49 4.61
C ALA A 158 7.57 3.25 4.49
N LEU A 159 7.79 2.20 5.29
CA LEU A 159 6.93 1.01 5.30
C LEU A 159 5.51 1.33 5.78
N ILE A 160 5.36 2.13 6.83
CA ILE A 160 4.04 2.54 7.34
C ILE A 160 3.30 3.38 6.31
N LEU A 161 3.99 4.34 5.68
CA LEU A 161 3.36 5.20 4.68
C LEU A 161 2.98 4.42 3.42
N GLN A 162 3.79 3.45 2.99
CA GLN A 162 3.42 2.53 1.90
C GLN A 162 2.20 1.70 2.25
N TYR A 163 2.12 1.20 3.49
CA TYR A 163 0.96 0.44 3.97
C TYR A 163 -0.32 1.30 4.02
N VAL A 164 -0.25 2.51 4.57
CA VAL A 164 -1.46 3.35 4.70
C VAL A 164 -1.90 3.93 3.36
N SER A 165 -0.96 4.33 2.50
CA SER A 165 -1.25 4.93 1.18
C SER A 165 -1.40 3.91 0.05
N GLN A 166 -0.98 2.67 0.23
CA GLN A 166 -0.92 1.63 -0.81
C GLN A 166 -0.12 2.05 -2.07
N ARG A 167 0.87 2.92 -1.88
CA ARG A 167 1.77 3.34 -2.96
C ARG A 167 3.00 2.45 -3.02
N ASN A 168 3.33 2.01 -4.23
CA ASN A 168 4.50 1.16 -4.45
C ASN A 168 5.85 1.89 -4.33
N ARG A 169 5.88 3.22 -4.45
CA ARG A 169 7.14 3.99 -4.43
C ARG A 169 7.41 4.58 -3.04
N PRO A 170 8.55 4.27 -2.40
CA PRO A 170 8.95 4.90 -1.14
C PRO A 170 9.27 6.39 -1.31
N ILE A 171 9.20 7.13 -0.20
CA ILE A 171 9.66 8.52 -0.13
C ILE A 171 11.17 8.58 -0.32
N ARG A 172 11.64 9.63 -1.01
CA ARG A 172 13.06 9.90 -1.24
C ARG A 172 13.34 11.40 -1.11
N GLY A 173 14.61 11.74 -0.96
CA GLY A 173 15.09 13.12 -1.08
C GLY A 173 14.76 14.01 0.12
N SER A 174 14.43 15.28 -0.14
CA SER A 174 14.16 16.27 0.91
C SER A 174 12.95 15.91 1.76
N THR A 175 11.90 15.31 1.17
CA THR A 175 10.69 14.92 1.90
C THR A 175 10.98 13.88 2.99
N SER A 176 11.89 12.91 2.77
CA SER A 176 12.25 11.95 3.81
C SER A 176 13.00 12.60 4.96
N LYS A 177 13.83 13.61 4.69
CA LYS A 177 14.54 14.37 5.73
C LYS A 177 13.58 15.21 6.59
N LEU A 178 12.63 15.89 5.95
CA LEU A 178 11.59 16.67 6.65
C LEU A 178 10.71 15.76 7.51
N LEU A 179 10.33 14.59 6.99
CA LEU A 179 9.53 13.61 7.72
C LEU A 179 10.28 13.04 8.92
N LEU A 180 11.58 12.75 8.77
CA LEU A 180 12.43 12.31 9.86
C LEU A 180 12.49 13.38 10.96
N HIS A 181 12.73 14.63 10.59
CA HIS A 181 12.73 15.76 11.53
C HIS A 181 11.39 15.90 12.25
N TYR A 182 10.27 15.77 11.53
CA TYR A 182 8.93 15.81 12.10
C TYR A 182 8.73 14.74 13.19
N ILE A 183 9.18 13.50 12.94
CA ILE A 183 9.02 12.38 13.87
C ILE A 183 9.94 12.50 15.08
N ARG A 184 11.14 13.05 14.89
CA ARG A 184 12.07 13.34 16.00
C ARG A 184 11.62 14.50 16.88
N THR A 185 10.72 15.35 16.41
CA THR A 185 10.22 16.50 17.17
C THR A 185 9.09 16.06 18.11
N VAL A 186 9.45 15.61 19.32
CA VAL A 186 8.53 15.21 20.39
C VAL A 186 8.45 16.30 21.46
N PRO A 187 7.25 16.73 21.92
CA PRO A 187 5.93 16.26 21.50
C PRO A 187 5.53 16.82 20.13
N CYS A 188 4.87 15.97 19.34
CA CYS A 188 4.33 16.36 18.05
C CYS A 188 3.14 17.32 18.23
N LYS A 189 3.23 18.52 17.62
CA LYS A 189 2.19 19.57 17.71
C LYS A 189 1.54 19.90 16.38
N THR A 190 2.20 19.59 15.27
CA THR A 190 1.76 19.96 13.92
C THR A 190 1.34 18.74 13.12
N SER A 191 0.65 18.96 12.00
CA SER A 191 0.37 17.92 11.02
C SER A 191 1.35 17.97 9.85
N PHE A 192 1.58 16.83 9.21
CA PHE A 192 2.46 16.72 8.05
C PHE A 192 1.85 15.80 6.98
N THR A 193 1.89 16.21 5.72
CA THR A 193 1.38 15.40 4.60
C THR A 193 2.53 14.90 3.76
N ALA A 194 2.66 13.58 3.59
CA ALA A 194 3.68 12.99 2.74
C ALA A 194 3.24 11.65 2.16
N ALA A 195 3.66 11.37 0.91
CA ALA A 195 3.35 10.14 0.19
C ALA A 195 1.86 9.73 0.17
N GLY A 196 0.93 10.69 0.14
CA GLY A 196 -0.50 10.36 0.17
C GLY A 196 -1.01 9.94 1.54
N CYS A 197 -0.23 10.19 2.60
CA CYS A 197 -0.65 10.06 3.98
C CYS A 197 -0.70 11.43 4.65
N TYR A 198 -1.61 11.57 5.62
CA TYR A 198 -1.71 12.69 6.54
C TYR A 198 -1.32 12.21 7.93
N LEU A 199 -0.31 12.86 8.51
CA LEU A 199 0.22 12.58 9.84
C LEU A 199 -0.22 13.69 10.79
N CYS A 200 -0.70 13.33 11.98
CA CYS A 200 -1.08 14.30 13.01
C CYS A 200 -0.96 13.70 14.42
N PRO A 201 -0.85 14.50 15.49
CA PRO A 201 -0.82 13.98 16.85
C PRO A 201 -2.11 13.25 17.20
N ALA A 202 -1.98 12.10 17.87
CA ALA A 202 -3.13 11.32 18.30
C ALA A 202 -3.92 12.07 19.40
N PRO A 203 -5.26 12.07 19.36
CA PRO A 203 -6.08 12.67 20.40
C PRO A 203 -5.69 12.14 21.78
N ARG A 204 -5.65 13.02 22.79
CA ARG A 204 -5.34 12.68 24.20
C ARG A 204 -3.91 12.15 24.47
N SER A 205 -3.04 12.06 23.46
CA SER A 205 -1.65 11.60 23.63
C SER A 205 -0.66 12.69 24.05
N ARG A 206 -1.08 13.96 24.11
CA ARG A 206 -0.18 15.12 24.34
C ARG A 206 1.01 15.18 23.36
N GLY A 207 0.92 14.54 22.19
CA GLY A 207 1.94 14.54 21.15
C GLY A 207 2.99 13.42 21.26
N THR A 208 2.80 12.43 22.14
CA THR A 208 3.67 11.23 22.23
C THR A 208 3.32 10.16 21.20
N LYS A 209 2.12 10.23 20.61
CA LYS A 209 1.68 9.31 19.55
C LYS A 209 1.23 10.10 18.33
N ILE A 210 1.45 9.54 17.15
CA ILE A 210 0.97 10.09 15.88
C ILE A 210 -0.02 9.14 15.22
N LEU A 211 -0.99 9.72 14.54
CA LEU A 211 -1.86 9.04 13.60
C LEU A 211 -1.26 9.14 12.20
N VAL A 212 -1.36 8.05 11.46
CA VAL A 212 -1.03 8.00 10.03
C VAL A 212 -2.28 7.58 9.28
N CYS A 213 -2.91 8.54 8.63
CA CYS A 213 -4.15 8.37 7.87
C CYS A 213 -3.87 8.50 6.36
N CYS A 214 -4.75 7.99 5.50
CA CYS A 214 -4.65 8.29 4.08
C CYS A 214 -5.12 9.73 3.82
N SER A 215 -4.38 10.46 2.99
CA SER A 215 -4.76 11.79 2.54
C SER A 215 -5.80 11.67 1.42
N VAL A 216 -6.93 12.36 1.58
CA VAL A 216 -8.08 12.30 0.67
C VAL A 216 -7.88 13.20 -0.55
N ASP A 217 -7.13 14.29 -0.40
CA ASP A 217 -6.81 15.26 -1.47
C ASP A 217 -5.72 14.73 -2.43
N CYS A 218 -5.51 13.42 -2.44
CA CYS A 218 -4.44 12.77 -3.16
C CYS A 218 -4.96 12.26 -4.52
N PRO A 219 -4.51 12.81 -5.66
CA PRO A 219 -5.13 12.58 -6.97
C PRO A 219 -5.01 11.16 -7.54
N LEU A 220 -4.28 10.26 -6.86
CA LEU A 220 -3.89 8.95 -7.39
C LEU A 220 -4.68 7.76 -6.83
N ASN A 221 -5.42 7.91 -5.72
CA ASN A 221 -5.96 6.76 -5.00
C ASN A 221 -7.44 6.88 -4.56
N SER A 222 -8.15 7.91 -5.01
CA SER A 222 -9.60 8.05 -4.77
C SER A 222 -10.45 7.24 -5.75
N LYS A 223 -9.83 6.52 -6.70
CA LYS A 223 -10.54 5.76 -7.73
C LYS A 223 -11.04 4.42 -7.18
N MET A 224 -12.33 4.18 -7.36
CA MET A 224 -12.94 2.86 -7.25
C MET A 224 -12.54 2.04 -8.48
N GLU A 225 -12.08 0.81 -8.28
CA GLU A 225 -11.78 -0.13 -9.37
C GLU A 225 -12.67 -1.36 -9.23
N LEU A 226 -13.54 -1.58 -10.21
CA LEU A 226 -14.40 -2.77 -10.26
C LEU A 226 -13.55 -4.03 -10.47
N ILE A 227 -13.77 -5.04 -9.65
CA ILE A 227 -13.25 -6.39 -9.93
C ILE A 227 -14.39 -7.19 -10.56
N TYR A 228 -14.17 -7.61 -11.81
CA TYR A 228 -15.02 -8.59 -12.44
C TYR A 228 -14.63 -9.96 -11.88
N PRO A 229 -15.50 -10.64 -11.10
CA PRO A 229 -15.25 -12.03 -10.77
C PRO A 229 -15.21 -12.82 -12.08
N PHE A 230 -14.10 -13.48 -12.37
CA PHE A 230 -14.08 -14.52 -13.39
C PHE A 230 -15.04 -15.62 -12.92
N LEU A 231 -16.27 -15.61 -13.45
CA LEU A 231 -17.20 -16.73 -13.41
C LEU A 231 -16.79 -17.72 -14.49
N ASN A 232 -15.62 -18.35 -14.34
CA ASN A 232 -15.45 -19.66 -14.93
C ASN A 232 -15.51 -20.66 -13.79
N GLY A 233 -16.53 -21.53 -13.86
CA GLY A 233 -16.51 -22.77 -13.13
C GLY A 233 -15.20 -23.51 -13.41
N GLU A 234 -14.88 -24.46 -12.53
CA GLU A 234 -13.76 -25.41 -12.69
C GLU A 234 -12.38 -24.88 -12.28
N GLN A 235 -12.15 -24.87 -10.97
CA GLN A 235 -11.38 -25.92 -10.26
C GLN A 235 -10.96 -25.32 -8.92
N LYS A 236 -11.29 -26.01 -7.83
CA LYS A 236 -10.69 -25.76 -6.51
C LYS A 236 -9.22 -26.18 -6.58
N GLN A 237 -8.35 -25.43 -7.27
CA GLN A 237 -6.92 -25.55 -7.01
C GLN A 237 -6.65 -24.84 -5.69
N TYR A 238 -6.86 -25.59 -4.60
CA TYR A 238 -6.23 -25.34 -3.32
C TYR A 238 -4.72 -25.41 -3.57
N ILE A 239 -4.09 -24.28 -3.95
CA ILE A 239 -2.64 -24.14 -3.74
C ILE A 239 -2.49 -23.95 -2.23
N PRO A 240 -2.01 -24.96 -1.47
CA PRO A 240 -1.95 -24.91 -0.03
C PRO A 240 -0.97 -23.83 0.44
N ASN A 241 -0.87 -23.66 1.75
CA ASN A 241 0.03 -22.75 2.48
C ASN A 241 1.55 -22.89 2.18
N GLU A 242 1.96 -23.57 1.11
CA GLU A 242 3.36 -23.75 0.71
C GLU A 242 4.09 -22.41 0.54
N LEU A 243 3.44 -21.38 0.00
CA LEU A 243 4.06 -20.07 -0.12
C LEU A 243 4.32 -19.42 1.25
N GLU A 244 3.37 -19.53 2.19
CA GLU A 244 3.55 -19.01 3.55
C GLU A 244 4.67 -19.78 4.26
N GLN A 245 4.76 -21.09 4.03
CA GLN A 245 5.81 -21.95 4.57
C GLN A 245 7.18 -21.64 3.97
N ILE A 246 7.31 -21.48 2.65
CA ILE A 246 8.56 -21.07 1.98
C ILE A 246 9.03 -19.70 2.51
N ILE A 247 8.10 -18.78 2.73
CA ILE A 247 8.41 -17.46 3.31
C ILE A 247 8.85 -17.62 4.78
N ALA A 248 8.18 -18.47 5.57
CA ALA A 248 8.53 -18.72 6.96
C ALA A 248 9.90 -19.39 7.10
N ASP A 249 10.17 -20.41 6.29
CA ASP A 249 11.45 -21.11 6.23
C ASP A 249 12.56 -20.14 5.81
N GLY A 250 12.34 -19.36 4.74
CA GLY A 250 13.27 -18.32 4.30
C GLY A 250 13.57 -17.27 5.38
N LYS A 251 12.55 -16.86 6.16
CA LYS A 251 12.73 -15.99 7.34
C LYS A 251 13.55 -16.67 8.42
N SER A 252 13.27 -17.95 8.73
CA SER A 252 13.99 -18.71 9.73
C SER A 252 15.48 -18.81 9.39
N TYR A 253 15.81 -19.20 8.16
CA TYR A 253 17.20 -19.24 7.69
C TYR A 253 17.86 -17.88 7.75
N SER A 254 17.18 -16.80 7.32
CA SER A 254 17.74 -15.45 7.38
C SER A 254 17.96 -14.94 8.79
N ASN A 255 17.12 -15.32 9.75
CA ASN A 255 17.22 -14.87 11.15
C ASN A 255 18.45 -15.46 11.85
N HIS A 256 18.95 -16.63 11.42
CA HIS A 256 20.19 -17.23 11.94
C HIS A 256 21.46 -16.50 11.46
N PHE A 257 21.39 -15.73 10.38
CA PHE A 257 22.51 -14.98 9.81
C PHE A 257 22.39 -13.47 10.01
N VAL A 258 21.59 -13.05 11.01
CA VAL A 258 21.52 -11.64 11.41
C VAL A 258 22.91 -11.19 11.85
N PRO A 259 23.51 -10.17 11.19
CA PRO A 259 24.76 -9.60 11.66
C PRO A 259 24.53 -8.94 13.02
N ASP A 260 25.44 -9.13 13.97
CA ASP A 260 25.46 -8.32 15.18
C ASP A 260 25.67 -6.85 14.80
N ALA A 261 25.25 -5.90 15.65
CA ALA A 261 25.42 -4.47 15.38
C ALA A 261 26.88 -4.09 15.10
N SER A 262 27.83 -4.84 15.69
CA SER A 262 29.28 -4.72 15.47
C SER A 262 29.73 -5.09 14.05
N ASP A 263 28.99 -5.95 13.34
CA ASP A 263 29.28 -6.42 11.97
C ASP A 263 28.63 -5.54 10.87
N VAL A 264 27.94 -4.46 11.28
CA VAL A 264 27.20 -3.58 10.37
C VAL A 264 27.92 -2.24 10.18
N HIS A 265 28.62 -2.14 9.07
CA HIS A 265 29.54 -1.03 8.80
C HIS A 265 28.93 0.31 8.37
N PHE A 266 27.71 0.33 7.81
CA PHE A 266 27.17 1.52 7.12
C PHE A 266 25.89 2.09 7.76
N LEU A 267 25.75 1.99 9.09
CA LEU A 267 24.59 2.54 9.81
C LEU A 267 24.60 4.08 9.82
N ASP A 268 25.78 4.68 9.91
CA ASP A 268 25.98 6.14 10.06
C ASP A 268 26.51 6.81 8.78
N ALA A 269 26.38 6.13 7.64
CA ALA A 269 26.81 6.56 6.30
C ALA A 269 26.10 7.85 5.83
N SER A 270 26.47 8.99 6.39
CA SER A 270 25.75 10.27 6.22
C SER A 270 26.05 10.96 4.89
N GLU A 271 27.25 10.78 4.33
CA GLU A 271 27.68 11.48 3.11
C GLU A 271 27.88 10.57 1.88
N SER A 272 28.59 9.44 2.03
CA SER A 272 28.91 8.56 0.91
C SER A 272 29.39 7.18 1.40
N VAL A 273 28.63 6.14 1.08
CA VAL A 273 28.97 4.73 1.37
C VAL A 273 30.35 4.35 0.83
N ILE A 274 30.77 4.94 -0.30
CA ILE A 274 32.07 4.64 -0.91
C ILE A 274 33.21 5.26 -0.11
N SER A 275 33.00 6.45 0.44
CA SER A 275 34.00 7.12 1.28
C SER A 275 34.19 6.35 2.59
N GLU A 276 33.10 5.88 3.18
CA GLU A 276 33.13 5.06 4.39
C GLU A 276 33.72 3.66 4.13
N ALA A 277 33.43 3.05 2.98
CA ALA A 277 34.07 1.80 2.58
C ALA A 277 35.60 1.91 2.48
N LYS A 278 36.10 3.07 2.03
CA LYS A 278 37.54 3.37 2.00
C LYS A 278 38.10 3.54 3.41
N THR A 279 37.43 4.30 4.29
CA THR A 279 37.91 4.49 5.68
C THR A 279 37.95 3.19 6.47
N LEU A 280 37.06 2.25 6.16
CA LEU A 280 37.02 0.91 6.75
C LEU A 280 37.92 -0.11 6.06
N ASN A 281 38.76 0.32 5.10
CA ASN A 281 39.65 -0.54 4.32
C ASN A 281 38.94 -1.71 3.61
N ILE A 282 37.66 -1.56 3.25
CA ILE A 282 36.92 -2.53 2.42
C ILE A 282 37.39 -2.43 0.96
N ILE A 283 37.79 -1.23 0.54
CA ILE A 283 38.30 -0.95 -0.81
C ILE A 283 39.63 -0.22 -0.74
N SER A 284 40.49 -0.52 -1.72
CA SER A 284 41.75 0.17 -1.94
C SER A 284 41.56 1.57 -2.55
N GLU A 285 42.61 2.39 -2.51
CA GLU A 285 42.61 3.72 -3.14
C GLU A 285 42.41 3.64 -4.66
N SER A 286 42.93 2.61 -5.33
CA SER A 286 42.70 2.37 -6.75
C SER A 286 41.23 2.08 -7.03
N THR A 287 40.62 1.14 -6.31
CA THR A 287 39.20 0.80 -6.49
C THR A 287 38.29 1.97 -6.17
N TYR A 288 38.62 2.76 -5.14
CA TYR A 288 37.90 3.99 -4.82
C TYR A 288 37.88 4.96 -6.01
N ARG A 289 39.04 5.19 -6.65
CA ARG A 289 39.14 6.05 -7.84
C ARG A 289 38.36 5.49 -9.02
N ASP A 290 38.46 4.19 -9.27
CA ASP A 290 37.75 3.52 -10.38
C ASP A 290 36.22 3.62 -10.22
N ILE A 291 35.71 3.39 -9.01
CA ILE A 291 34.28 3.55 -8.70
C ILE A 291 33.83 5.01 -8.92
N LEU A 292 34.63 5.99 -8.50
CA LEU A 292 34.32 7.41 -8.72
C LEU A 292 34.35 7.81 -10.20
N LEU A 293 35.26 7.24 -10.98
CA LEU A 293 35.31 7.44 -12.43
C LEU A 293 34.04 6.89 -13.09
N LEU A 294 33.67 5.64 -12.80
CA LEU A 294 32.43 5.02 -13.27
C LEU A 294 31.19 5.83 -12.90
N LYS A 295 31.14 6.31 -11.64
CA LYS A 295 30.05 7.19 -11.16
C LYS A 295 30.00 8.48 -11.98
N ARG A 296 31.14 9.15 -12.17
CA ARG A 296 31.23 10.44 -12.87
C ARG A 296 30.80 10.30 -14.33
N ASP A 297 31.23 9.24 -15.01
CA ASP A 297 30.91 9.05 -16.42
C ASP A 297 29.42 8.81 -16.64
N GLU A 298 28.78 7.99 -15.80
CA GLU A 298 27.32 7.85 -15.88
C GLU A 298 26.56 9.13 -15.49
N ILE A 299 27.08 9.94 -14.55
CA ILE A 299 26.48 11.25 -14.23
C ILE A 299 26.50 12.19 -15.44
N LYS A 300 27.58 12.21 -16.24
CA LYS A 300 27.65 13.02 -17.47
C LYS A 300 26.53 12.65 -18.43
N HIS A 301 26.29 11.35 -18.64
CA HIS A 301 25.21 10.87 -19.51
C HIS A 301 23.80 11.21 -19.01
N PHE A 302 23.60 11.41 -17.69
CA PHE A 302 22.32 11.90 -17.17
C PHE A 302 22.14 13.41 -17.35
N LYS A 303 23.21 14.20 -17.16
CA LYS A 303 23.15 15.67 -17.28
C LYS A 303 22.99 16.13 -18.72
N LEU A 304 23.73 15.53 -19.65
CA LEU A 304 23.61 15.84 -21.09
C LEU A 304 22.18 15.60 -21.62
N LYS A 305 21.49 14.55 -21.13
CA LYS A 305 20.07 14.31 -21.46
C LYS A 305 19.09 15.34 -20.88
N ALA A 306 19.48 16.08 -19.84
CA ALA A 306 18.67 17.16 -19.28
C ALA A 306 18.89 18.48 -20.04
N GLU A 307 20.11 18.71 -20.53
CA GLU A 307 20.49 19.89 -21.33
C GLU A 307 19.97 19.80 -22.78
N ASP A 308 19.98 18.61 -23.41
CA ASP A 308 19.39 18.38 -24.74
C ASP A 308 17.85 18.35 -24.77
N LYS A 309 17.20 18.60 -23.62
CA LYS A 309 15.74 18.67 -23.48
C LYS A 309 15.23 20.09 -23.15
N VAL A 310 16.00 21.13 -23.47
CA VAL A 310 15.52 22.53 -23.41
C VAL A 310 14.91 22.92 -24.77
N ASP A 311 13.99 22.10 -25.27
CA ASP A 311 12.95 22.57 -26.19
C ASP A 311 11.71 21.67 -26.05
N TYR A 312 11.12 21.70 -24.87
CA TYR A 312 9.72 21.33 -24.71
C TYR A 312 8.97 22.60 -24.36
N LYS A 313 8.32 23.17 -25.39
CA LYS A 313 7.05 23.88 -25.23
C LYS A 313 6.29 23.19 -24.10
N SER A 314 5.91 23.96 -23.10
CA SER A 314 5.12 23.54 -21.96
C SER A 314 3.80 22.90 -22.42
N LYS A 315 3.85 21.63 -22.81
CA LYS A 315 2.75 20.69 -22.61
C LYS A 315 2.71 20.30 -21.13
N ASN A 316 2.62 21.32 -20.27
CA ASN A 316 1.78 21.27 -19.08
C ASN A 316 0.34 21.59 -19.51
N LYS A 317 -0.13 20.98 -20.61
CA LYS A 317 -1.39 20.26 -20.46
C LYS A 317 -1.03 19.05 -19.61
N VAL A 318 -1.15 19.24 -18.30
CA VAL A 318 -1.93 18.26 -17.55
C VAL A 318 -3.18 18.15 -18.41
N GLU A 319 -3.23 17.16 -19.30
CA GLU A 319 -4.51 16.56 -19.59
C GLU A 319 -5.01 16.25 -18.20
N SER A 320 -5.88 17.11 -17.68
CA SER A 320 -6.89 16.68 -16.75
C SER A 320 -7.41 15.45 -17.45
N ILE A 321 -6.93 14.28 -17.01
CA ILE A 321 -7.55 13.01 -17.31
C ILE A 321 -8.97 13.32 -16.91
N ILE A 322 -9.78 13.61 -17.93
CA ILE A 322 -11.19 13.90 -17.83
C ILE A 322 -11.65 12.88 -16.83
N ALA A 323 -12.17 13.34 -15.68
CA ALA A 323 -12.58 12.48 -14.59
C ALA A 323 -13.43 11.38 -15.22
N SER A 324 -12.81 10.22 -15.43
CA SER A 324 -13.49 9.07 -16.01
C SER A 324 -14.60 8.78 -15.01
N PRO A 325 -15.87 8.71 -15.47
CA PRO A 325 -17.02 8.69 -14.57
C PRO A 325 -16.80 7.64 -13.49
N SER A 326 -17.15 7.99 -12.24
CA SER A 326 -17.09 7.08 -11.11
C SER A 326 -17.71 5.75 -11.52
N GLU A 327 -16.89 4.68 -11.52
CA GLU A 327 -17.37 3.36 -11.89
C GLU A 327 -18.48 2.95 -10.92
N LEU A 328 -19.59 2.55 -11.51
CA LEU A 328 -20.86 2.36 -10.85
C LEU A 328 -20.98 0.90 -10.36
N LEU A 329 -21.12 0.69 -9.04
CA LEU A 329 -21.17 -0.64 -8.42
C LEU A 329 -22.57 -1.25 -8.57
N GLN A 330 -22.65 -2.35 -9.30
CA GLN A 330 -23.88 -3.14 -9.44
C GLN A 330 -24.10 -4.05 -8.21
N PRO A 331 -25.36 -4.37 -7.87
CA PRO A 331 -25.67 -5.30 -6.78
C PRO A 331 -25.01 -6.67 -7.01
N GLY A 332 -24.44 -7.25 -5.97
CA GLY A 332 -23.75 -8.55 -6.01
C GLY A 332 -22.32 -8.50 -6.55
N LYS A 333 -21.84 -7.34 -7.02
CA LYS A 333 -20.43 -7.15 -7.41
C LYS A 333 -19.58 -6.68 -6.22
N ALA A 334 -18.28 -6.94 -6.32
CA ALA A 334 -17.28 -6.47 -5.37
C ALA A 334 -16.34 -5.45 -6.00
N CYS A 335 -15.82 -4.52 -5.21
CA CYS A 335 -14.79 -3.59 -5.65
C CYS A 335 -13.71 -3.38 -4.58
N TYR A 336 -12.51 -3.01 -5.04
CA TYR A 336 -11.50 -2.46 -4.16
C TYR A 336 -11.57 -0.93 -4.18
N PHE A 337 -11.69 -0.35 -2.99
CA PHE A 337 -11.62 1.09 -2.81
C PHE A 337 -10.28 1.48 -2.19
N MET A 338 -9.59 2.43 -2.84
CA MET A 338 -8.24 2.92 -2.46
C MET A 338 -7.16 1.82 -2.35
N ASN A 339 -7.39 0.63 -2.92
CA ASN A 339 -6.54 -0.57 -2.71
C ASN A 339 -6.49 -1.03 -1.23
N ARG A 340 -7.50 -0.69 -0.43
CA ARG A 340 -7.50 -0.92 1.03
C ARG A 340 -8.78 -1.55 1.54
N PHE A 341 -9.90 -1.24 0.93
CA PHE A 341 -11.20 -1.72 1.37
C PHE A 341 -11.80 -2.62 0.31
N TRP A 342 -12.11 -3.86 0.70
CA TRP A 342 -12.90 -4.77 -0.10
C TRP A 342 -14.37 -4.54 0.22
N ILE A 343 -15.16 -4.10 -0.75
CA ILE A 343 -16.55 -3.71 -0.55
C ILE A 343 -17.45 -4.54 -1.44
N THR A 344 -18.51 -5.09 -0.86
CA THR A 344 -19.59 -5.77 -1.59
C THR A 344 -20.93 -5.23 -1.13
N TRP A 345 -21.93 -5.23 -2.01
CA TRP A 345 -23.28 -4.87 -1.60
C TRP A 345 -24.33 -5.69 -2.33
N LYS A 346 -25.46 -5.93 -1.67
CA LYS A 346 -26.64 -6.60 -2.23
C LYS A 346 -27.91 -6.00 -1.64
N LEU A 347 -29.00 -6.09 -2.40
CA LEU A 347 -30.34 -5.76 -1.93
C LEU A 347 -31.08 -7.08 -1.66
N SER A 348 -31.56 -7.27 -0.43
CA SER A 348 -32.39 -8.43 -0.08
C SER A 348 -33.86 -8.15 -0.38
N ASN A 349 -34.55 -9.13 -0.96
CA ASN A 349 -35.99 -9.02 -1.23
C ASN A 349 -36.85 -9.39 0.00
N HIS A 350 -36.24 -9.92 1.08
CA HIS A 350 -36.92 -10.30 2.31
C HIS A 350 -36.37 -9.50 3.51
N VAL A 351 -37.28 -8.92 4.29
CA VAL A 351 -37.00 -8.38 5.63
C VAL A 351 -37.18 -9.53 6.61
N SER A 352 -36.09 -10.09 7.13
CA SER A 352 -36.17 -11.06 8.22
C SER A 352 -36.49 -10.32 9.52
N VAL A 353 -37.75 -10.38 9.93
CA VAL A 353 -38.19 -9.99 11.28
C VAL A 353 -37.60 -11.02 12.25
N GLY A 354 -36.89 -10.55 13.28
CA GLY A 354 -36.34 -11.40 14.32
C GLY A 354 -37.42 -12.15 15.09
N GLU A 355 -37.10 -13.36 15.53
CA GLU A 355 -37.97 -14.28 16.26
C GLU A 355 -38.63 -13.62 17.49
N GLY A 356 -39.93 -13.80 17.62
CA GLY A 356 -40.65 -13.58 18.88
C GLY A 356 -42.01 -12.90 18.77
N THR A 357 -43.01 -13.52 18.11
CA THR A 357 -44.39 -13.64 18.62
C THR A 357 -45.23 -14.47 17.65
N GLU A 358 -46.11 -15.30 18.22
CA GLU A 358 -46.88 -16.36 17.57
C GLU A 358 -48.06 -15.86 16.71
N ASN A 359 -48.46 -16.75 15.79
CA ASN A 359 -49.78 -16.92 15.16
C ASN A 359 -50.28 -15.87 14.16
N CYS A 360 -50.23 -16.24 12.88
CA CYS A 360 -51.37 -16.14 11.95
C CYS A 360 -51.18 -17.17 10.82
N VAL A 361 -52.05 -18.18 10.77
CA VAL A 361 -52.18 -19.11 9.65
C VAL A 361 -52.90 -18.39 8.51
N ALA A 362 -52.29 -18.35 7.33
CA ALA A 362 -53.01 -18.18 6.07
C ALA A 362 -52.21 -18.84 4.93
N ASP A 363 -52.64 -20.04 4.56
CA ASP A 363 -52.35 -20.67 3.28
C ASP A 363 -53.01 -19.83 2.16
N LEU A 364 -52.27 -19.60 1.06
CA LEU A 364 -52.73 -19.71 -0.33
C LEU A 364 -51.69 -19.10 -1.30
N GLY A 365 -51.19 -19.94 -2.21
CA GLY A 365 -51.02 -19.59 -3.63
C GLY A 365 -49.73 -18.86 -4.04
N GLY A 366 -48.86 -19.59 -4.73
CA GLY A 366 -47.67 -19.05 -5.37
C GLY A 366 -47.98 -17.96 -6.41
N ALA A 367 -47.35 -16.79 -6.21
CA ALA A 367 -47.00 -15.85 -7.25
C ALA A 367 -45.79 -15.06 -6.75
N ASN A 368 -44.79 -14.87 -7.62
CA ASN A 368 -43.62 -14.05 -7.38
C ASN A 368 -44.03 -12.63 -6.97
N GLN A 369 -44.13 -12.39 -5.67
CA GLN A 369 -44.42 -11.07 -5.12
C GLN A 369 -43.08 -10.34 -4.96
N GLU A 370 -42.68 -9.65 -6.03
CA GLU A 370 -41.58 -8.69 -5.96
C GLU A 370 -41.86 -7.71 -4.83
N CYS A 371 -40.91 -7.59 -3.89
CA CYS A 371 -41.00 -6.69 -2.75
C CYS A 371 -40.90 -5.24 -3.26
N HIS A 372 -41.99 -4.70 -3.79
CA HIS A 372 -42.17 -3.28 -4.11
C HIS A 372 -42.34 -2.42 -2.83
N SER A 373 -42.23 -3.02 -1.64
CA SER A 373 -42.64 -2.42 -0.37
C SER A 373 -41.52 -1.79 0.48
N CYS A 374 -40.33 -1.57 -0.09
CA CYS A 374 -39.34 -0.67 0.49
C CYS A 374 -39.10 0.46 -0.49
N SER A 375 -39.63 1.66 -0.21
CA SER A 375 -39.23 2.90 -0.86
C SER A 375 -37.83 3.30 -0.40
N CYS A 376 -36.86 2.39 -0.51
CA CYS A 376 -35.46 2.71 -0.34
C CYS A 376 -35.09 3.64 -1.50
N GLY A 377 -34.57 4.84 -1.23
CA GLY A 377 -34.18 5.86 -2.21
C GLY A 377 -33.04 5.46 -3.16
N ILE A 378 -32.87 4.17 -3.41
CA ILE A 378 -32.12 3.57 -4.50
C ILE A 378 -33.05 3.74 -5.72
N GLY A 379 -32.78 4.75 -6.54
CA GLY A 379 -33.57 5.01 -7.75
C GLY A 379 -33.61 3.80 -8.70
N HIS A 380 -34.42 3.93 -9.76
CA HIS A 380 -34.70 2.86 -10.73
C HIS A 380 -33.46 2.15 -11.30
N ASP A 381 -32.28 2.78 -11.28
CA ASP A 381 -31.05 2.20 -11.82
C ASP A 381 -30.36 1.17 -10.90
N LYS A 382 -30.73 1.01 -9.62
CA LYS A 382 -30.12 0.03 -8.67
C LYS A 382 -28.58 0.06 -8.63
N VAL A 383 -27.97 1.22 -8.82
CA VAL A 383 -26.52 1.39 -8.85
C VAL A 383 -26.05 2.23 -7.66
N ALA A 384 -24.89 1.89 -7.11
CA ALA A 384 -24.26 2.66 -6.05
C ALA A 384 -22.83 3.09 -6.42
N GLU A 385 -22.40 4.24 -5.93
CA GLU A 385 -21.02 4.73 -6.02
C GLU A 385 -20.34 4.61 -4.65
N VAL A 386 -19.05 4.25 -4.65
CA VAL A 386 -18.21 4.29 -3.44
C VAL A 386 -17.31 5.53 -3.49
N ARG A 387 -17.39 6.36 -2.45
CA ARG A 387 -16.50 7.52 -2.27
C ARG A 387 -15.98 7.63 -0.84
N CYS A 388 -15.08 8.58 -0.62
CA CYS A 388 -14.65 8.96 0.72
C CYS A 388 -15.78 9.68 1.48
N MET A 389 -15.86 9.45 2.79
CA MET A 389 -16.76 10.19 3.68
C MET A 389 -16.44 11.69 3.66
N SER A 390 -17.47 12.51 3.54
CA SER A 390 -17.40 13.97 3.59
C SER A 390 -18.03 14.51 4.87
N GLU A 391 -17.84 15.81 5.12
CA GLU A 391 -18.49 16.49 6.24
C GLU A 391 -20.02 16.54 6.10
N SER A 392 -20.54 16.59 4.87
CA SER A 392 -21.98 16.54 4.60
C SER A 392 -22.60 15.23 5.09
N ASP A 393 -21.90 14.10 5.00
CA ASP A 393 -22.37 12.80 5.48
C ASP A 393 -22.54 12.80 7.00
N TRP A 394 -21.59 13.41 7.72
CA TRP A 394 -21.67 13.57 9.17
C TRP A 394 -22.88 14.42 9.57
N LEU A 395 -23.07 15.56 8.91
CA LEU A 395 -24.20 16.46 9.17
C LEU A 395 -25.55 15.78 8.86
N TYR A 396 -25.59 14.97 7.80
CA TYR A 396 -26.76 14.19 7.45
C TYR A 396 -27.11 13.16 8.53
N LEU A 397 -26.14 12.39 9.02
CA LEU A 397 -26.34 11.46 10.15
C LEU A 397 -26.79 12.19 11.42
N ALA A 398 -26.18 13.35 11.72
CA ALA A 398 -26.55 14.18 12.85
C ALA A 398 -27.98 14.71 12.75
N LYS A 399 -28.48 14.97 11.54
CA LYS A 399 -29.87 15.34 11.29
C LYS A 399 -30.81 14.15 11.49
N LEU A 400 -30.47 12.99 10.92
CA LEU A 400 -31.26 11.76 11.05
C LEU A 400 -31.41 11.30 12.51
N SER A 401 -30.34 11.41 13.31
CA SER A 401 -30.36 11.00 14.73
C SER A 401 -31.21 11.88 15.66
N LYS A 402 -31.64 13.06 15.17
CA LYS A 402 -32.45 14.02 15.93
C LYS A 402 -33.90 14.09 15.43
N CYS A 403 -34.26 13.29 14.43
CA CYS A 403 -35.55 13.39 13.75
C CYS A 403 -36.65 12.67 14.54
N SER A 404 -37.29 13.38 15.46
CA SER A 404 -38.55 12.96 16.09
C SER A 404 -39.80 13.24 15.23
N SER A 405 -39.69 13.98 14.12
CA SER A 405 -40.78 14.16 13.13
C SER A 405 -40.23 14.67 11.79
N LEU A 406 -40.70 14.12 10.67
CA LEU A 406 -40.22 14.44 9.33
C LEU A 406 -41.37 14.85 8.40
N ASP A 407 -42.13 15.88 8.76
CA ASP A 407 -43.16 16.44 7.87
C ASP A 407 -42.59 17.24 6.68
N ASN A 408 -41.27 17.47 6.61
CA ASN A 408 -40.69 18.43 5.65
C ASN A 408 -39.74 17.85 4.60
N LEU A 409 -39.70 16.54 4.35
CA LEU A 409 -38.74 15.95 3.39
C LEU A 409 -39.34 15.13 2.24
N LEU A 410 -40.66 14.89 2.22
CA LEU A 410 -41.32 14.19 1.12
C LEU A 410 -42.70 14.80 0.82
N SER A 411 -42.72 15.93 0.10
CA SER A 411 -43.95 16.40 -0.53
C SER A 411 -44.25 15.53 -1.76
N SER A 412 -45.03 14.47 -1.59
CA SER A 412 -46.15 14.11 -2.46
C SER A 412 -46.61 12.68 -2.22
N THR A 413 -47.89 12.61 -1.84
CA THR A 413 -48.87 11.56 -2.14
C THR A 413 -48.75 10.15 -1.53
N VAL A 414 -49.87 9.81 -0.85
CA VAL A 414 -50.56 8.52 -0.67
C VAL A 414 -50.56 7.97 0.77
N GLU A 415 -51.74 8.08 1.37
CA GLU A 415 -52.13 7.82 2.77
C GLU A 415 -52.47 6.35 3.08
N GLN A 416 -51.69 5.36 2.64
CA GLN A 416 -51.93 3.96 3.04
C GLN A 416 -50.68 3.20 3.53
N ILE A 417 -49.65 3.91 4.01
CA ILE A 417 -48.39 3.33 4.50
C ILE A 417 -48.04 3.94 5.87
N SER A 418 -48.85 3.67 6.92
CA SER A 418 -48.63 4.29 8.24
C SER A 418 -47.68 3.47 9.13
N GLU A 419 -47.94 2.17 9.35
CA GLU A 419 -47.17 1.36 10.31
C GLU A 419 -45.79 0.86 9.81
N LYS A 420 -45.65 0.57 8.50
CA LYS A 420 -44.34 0.17 7.94
C LYS A 420 -43.39 1.35 7.75
N ARG A 421 -43.92 2.56 7.61
CA ARG A 421 -43.14 3.80 7.41
C ARG A 421 -42.56 4.30 8.73
N SER A 422 -43.26 4.09 9.85
CA SER A 422 -42.73 4.34 11.20
C SER A 422 -41.58 3.39 11.53
N LEU A 423 -41.73 2.08 11.31
CA LEU A 423 -40.68 1.08 11.56
C LEU A 423 -39.41 1.31 10.73
N HIS A 424 -39.53 1.72 9.46
CA HIS A 424 -38.35 2.06 8.65
C HIS A 424 -37.64 3.32 9.17
N LEU A 425 -38.39 4.32 9.60
CA LEU A 425 -37.85 5.58 10.12
C LEU A 425 -37.16 5.37 11.47
N GLU A 426 -37.76 4.60 12.38
CA GLU A 426 -37.16 4.21 13.66
C GLU A 426 -35.85 3.43 13.47
N ASN A 427 -35.83 2.47 12.53
CA ASN A 427 -34.61 1.73 12.20
C ASN A 427 -33.52 2.62 11.62
N LEU A 428 -33.89 3.62 10.80
CA LEU A 428 -32.97 4.60 10.22
C LEU A 428 -32.37 5.50 11.30
N GLU A 429 -33.20 5.99 12.23
CA GLU A 429 -32.77 6.82 13.36
C GLU A 429 -31.81 6.04 14.27
N LEU A 430 -32.18 4.81 14.67
CA LEU A 430 -31.34 3.95 15.49
C LEU A 430 -30.02 3.60 14.80
N SER A 431 -30.04 3.35 13.49
CA SER A 431 -28.82 3.13 12.71
C SER A 431 -27.93 4.37 12.70
N ALA A 432 -28.51 5.56 12.52
CA ALA A 432 -27.77 6.83 12.55
C ALA A 432 -27.19 7.14 13.94
N GLN A 433 -27.94 6.91 15.02
CA GLN A 433 -27.47 7.10 16.39
C GLN A 433 -26.26 6.21 16.71
N LYS A 434 -26.38 4.90 16.44
CA LYS A 434 -25.27 3.94 16.62
C LYS A 434 -24.04 4.31 15.79
N ALA A 435 -24.25 4.67 14.52
CA ALA A 435 -23.17 5.08 13.63
C ALA A 435 -22.43 6.33 14.13
N LEU A 436 -23.16 7.32 14.68
CA LEU A 436 -22.56 8.53 15.25
C LEU A 436 -21.73 8.25 16.50
N GLU A 437 -22.17 7.33 17.36
CA GLU A 437 -21.38 6.91 18.53
C GLU A 437 -20.04 6.32 18.12
N VAL A 438 -20.05 5.40 17.15
CA VAL A 438 -18.82 4.82 16.59
C VAL A 438 -17.95 5.91 15.95
N LEU A 439 -18.53 6.77 15.12
CA LEU A 439 -17.81 7.85 14.45
C LEU A 439 -17.15 8.84 15.42
N LYS A 440 -17.77 9.15 16.56
CA LYS A 440 -17.16 10.01 17.60
C LYS A 440 -15.86 9.43 18.14
N SER A 441 -15.71 8.11 18.19
CA SER A 441 -14.48 7.44 18.63
C SER A 441 -13.34 7.49 17.60
N ILE A 442 -13.67 7.63 16.31
CA ILE A 442 -12.69 7.66 15.22
C ILE A 442 -12.11 9.09 15.07
N PRO A 443 -10.79 9.28 14.93
CA PRO A 443 -10.20 10.60 14.69
C PRO A 443 -10.70 11.23 13.39
N VAL A 444 -10.92 12.56 13.38
CA VAL A 444 -11.44 13.31 12.21
C VAL A 444 -10.62 13.04 10.94
N ALA A 445 -9.29 13.00 11.07
CA ALA A 445 -8.39 12.72 9.94
C ALA A 445 -8.61 11.32 9.32
N ALA A 446 -8.98 10.32 10.13
CA ALA A 446 -9.26 8.96 9.66
C ALA A 446 -10.66 8.85 9.03
N ARG A 447 -11.66 9.54 9.62
CA ARG A 447 -13.06 9.53 9.12
C ARG A 447 -13.15 9.87 7.64
N ARG A 448 -12.40 10.89 7.21
CA ARG A 448 -12.39 11.35 5.81
C ARG A 448 -11.95 10.27 4.82
N SER A 449 -11.25 9.24 5.26
CA SER A 449 -10.79 8.13 4.41
C SER A 449 -11.68 6.88 4.46
N LEU A 450 -12.78 6.92 5.23
CA LEU A 450 -13.74 5.82 5.30
C LEU A 450 -14.54 5.71 4.01
N PRO A 451 -14.81 4.49 3.53
CA PRO A 451 -15.68 4.28 2.38
C PRO A 451 -17.14 4.53 2.76
N VAL A 452 -17.83 5.29 1.92
CA VAL A 452 -19.28 5.47 1.99
C VAL A 452 -19.91 5.04 0.67
N LEU A 453 -21.07 4.39 0.78
CA LEU A 453 -21.89 4.00 -0.35
C LEU A 453 -22.94 5.08 -0.58
N VAL A 454 -23.01 5.63 -1.79
CA VAL A 454 -23.98 6.67 -2.16
C VAL A 454 -24.76 6.27 -3.41
N ASN A 455 -25.97 6.82 -3.59
CA ASN A 455 -26.70 6.68 -4.84
C ASN A 455 -26.18 7.69 -5.90
N HIS A 456 -26.72 7.63 -7.11
CA HIS A 456 -26.38 8.54 -8.23
C HIS A 456 -26.65 10.02 -7.94
N GLN A 457 -27.49 10.34 -6.96
CA GLN A 457 -27.77 11.71 -6.49
C GLN A 457 -26.84 12.14 -5.35
N GLY A 458 -25.92 11.27 -4.90
CA GLY A 458 -25.02 11.53 -3.78
C GLY A 458 -25.62 11.32 -2.39
N LEU A 459 -26.85 10.80 -2.29
CA LEU A 459 -27.49 10.44 -1.01
C LEU A 459 -26.74 9.27 -0.35
N LEU A 460 -26.47 9.41 0.94
CA LEU A 460 -25.79 8.39 1.73
C LEU A 460 -26.65 7.14 1.94
N LEU A 461 -26.24 6.01 1.35
CA LEU A 461 -26.91 4.72 1.48
C LEU A 461 -26.35 3.89 2.65
N SER A 462 -25.03 3.90 2.84
CA SER A 462 -24.39 3.14 3.92
C SER A 462 -23.00 3.67 4.23
N ILE A 463 -22.59 3.55 5.49
CA ILE A 463 -21.18 3.60 5.90
C ILE A 463 -20.86 2.23 6.51
N PRO A 464 -20.38 1.27 5.70
CA PRO A 464 -20.36 -0.13 6.11
C PRO A 464 -19.42 -0.38 7.30
N SER A 465 -18.29 0.33 7.36
CA SER A 465 -17.28 0.19 8.42
C SER A 465 -17.78 0.56 9.81
N ILE A 466 -18.86 1.34 9.92
CA ILE A 466 -19.46 1.77 11.20
C ILE A 466 -20.92 1.28 11.36
N GLY A 467 -21.39 0.43 10.43
CA GLY A 467 -22.72 -0.18 10.49
C GLY A 467 -23.89 0.74 10.14
N PHE A 468 -23.68 1.91 9.52
CA PHE A 468 -24.79 2.75 9.06
C PHE A 468 -25.46 2.12 7.83
N LYS A 469 -26.78 1.99 7.85
CA LYS A 469 -27.60 1.52 6.72
C LYS A 469 -28.84 2.38 6.57
N HIS A 470 -29.04 2.94 5.39
CA HIS A 470 -30.23 3.74 5.09
C HIS A 470 -31.50 2.87 4.95
N CYS A 471 -31.35 1.58 4.60
CA CYS A 471 -32.46 0.65 4.45
C CYS A 471 -32.11 -0.71 5.08
N PRO A 472 -33.03 -1.36 5.80
CA PRO A 472 -32.82 -2.72 6.32
C PRO A 472 -32.49 -3.76 5.23
N CYS A 473 -33.06 -3.59 4.03
CA CYS A 473 -32.82 -4.48 2.89
C CYS A 473 -31.42 -4.32 2.26
N LEU A 474 -30.68 -3.28 2.65
CA LEU A 474 -29.34 -3.03 2.14
C LEU A 474 -28.31 -3.81 2.96
N THR A 475 -27.68 -4.80 2.34
CA THR A 475 -26.54 -5.50 2.92
C THR A 475 -25.28 -5.04 2.24
N VAL A 476 -24.42 -4.31 2.97
CA VAL A 476 -23.10 -3.91 2.52
C VAL A 476 -22.06 -4.52 3.46
N SER A 477 -21.03 -5.14 2.90
CA SER A 477 -19.84 -5.56 3.65
C SER A 477 -18.65 -4.70 3.24
N CYS A 478 -17.81 -4.35 4.21
CA CYS A 478 -16.54 -3.67 3.98
C CYS A 478 -15.49 -4.30 4.87
N GLU A 479 -14.44 -4.83 4.26
CA GLU A 479 -13.31 -5.42 4.96
C GLU A 479 -12.05 -4.61 4.67
N PHE A 480 -11.31 -4.24 5.71
CA PHE A 480 -10.01 -3.60 5.54
C PHE A 480 -8.97 -4.66 5.12
N LYS A 481 -8.65 -4.68 3.82
CA LYS A 481 -7.77 -5.64 3.14
C LYS A 481 -6.75 -4.91 2.26
N PRO A 482 -5.73 -4.26 2.85
CA PRO A 482 -4.66 -3.58 2.11
C PRO A 482 -3.86 -4.52 1.21
N ILE A 483 -3.73 -4.19 -0.07
CA ILE A 483 -3.00 -4.99 -1.08
C ILE A 483 -1.55 -5.25 -0.67
N VAL A 484 -0.85 -4.19 -0.27
CA VAL A 484 0.49 -4.23 0.30
C VAL A 484 0.35 -4.39 1.82
N PRO A 485 0.87 -5.49 2.41
CA PRO A 485 0.81 -5.73 3.84
C PRO A 485 1.78 -4.84 4.61
N LEU A 486 1.58 -4.74 5.93
CA LEU A 486 2.46 -4.01 6.83
C LEU A 486 3.84 -4.69 6.87
N GLY A 487 4.90 -3.89 6.80
CA GLY A 487 6.27 -4.39 6.56
C GLY A 487 6.60 -4.61 5.08
N GLY A 488 5.62 -4.47 4.18
CA GLY A 488 5.78 -4.60 2.74
C GLY A 488 6.05 -6.04 2.28
N GLY A 489 6.55 -6.17 1.05
CA GLY A 489 6.94 -7.46 0.44
C GLY A 489 8.43 -7.57 0.14
N HIS A 490 9.21 -6.61 0.63
CA HIS A 490 10.62 -6.49 0.26
C HIS A 490 11.52 -7.23 1.26
N SER A 491 10.99 -8.25 1.96
CA SER A 491 11.81 -9.15 2.76
C SER A 491 12.77 -9.88 1.82
N SER A 492 14.03 -9.45 1.85
CA SER A 492 15.13 -10.17 1.23
C SER A 492 15.48 -11.34 2.14
N PHE A 493 15.22 -12.56 1.70
CA PHE A 493 15.95 -13.72 2.23
C PHE A 493 17.33 -13.71 1.56
N MET A 494 18.36 -14.05 2.34
CA MET A 494 19.78 -14.05 1.92
C MET A 494 19.98 -14.85 0.64
#